data_AF-A0A811ZHS5-F1
#
_entry.id   AF-A0A811ZHS5-F1
#
_cell.length_a   1.000
_cell.length_b   1.000
_cell.length_c   1.000
_cell.angle_alpha   90.00
_cell.angle_beta   90.00
_cell.angle_gamma   90.00
#
_symmetry.space_group_name_H-M   'P 1'
#
loop_
_entity.id
_entity.type
_entity.pdbx_description
1 polymer ?
#
loop_
_entity_poly.entity_id
_entity_poly.type
_entity_poly.pdbx_seq_one_letter_code
_entity_poly.pdbx_strand_id
1 'polypeptide(L)'
;MALHSCQVTCIPLRETVRCKLIKNFTSKETIHHNKISLIGTESVGMACAISIVLKGLSDELAFVDVDECKLKGETRDVQHGSSFMKMPDIVFNKDDHVTAKPSLVIITAGAHSGKGETHLDVVQRNVSIFKLMISNITQCSPQCKMIIVPNPLNAFSQNRIIGSDCNLDATRFHFFVGQRLISIHSESCHGWVLGEHRDSSVPEWSGVNIAADLTESILKNLRKMHPVSTITKGLCRINENGIANLTKIKLIPEEEVYLRKSAERLWEIQEEIKL
;
A
#
# COMPACT_ATOMS: atom_id res chain seq x y z
N MET A 1 -62.39 -26.03 27.63
CA MET A 1 -61.01 -25.61 27.95
C MET A 1 -60.17 -25.84 26.71
N ALA A 2 -60.01 -24.83 25.85
CA ALA A 2 -59.14 -24.89 24.67
C ALA A 2 -58.13 -23.76 24.81
N LEU A 3 -56.89 -24.13 25.12
CA LEU A 3 -55.73 -23.25 25.15
C LEU A 3 -55.33 -22.96 23.71
N HIS A 4 -55.67 -21.79 23.18
CA HIS A 4 -55.06 -21.29 21.96
C HIS A 4 -53.64 -20.82 22.29
N SER A 5 -52.65 -21.61 21.89
CA SER A 5 -51.24 -21.23 21.87
C SER A 5 -51.03 -20.13 20.82
N CYS A 6 -50.98 -18.89 21.28
CA CYS A 6 -50.54 -17.77 20.45
C CYS A 6 -49.02 -17.91 20.24
N GLN A 7 -48.61 -18.50 19.11
CA GLN A 7 -47.20 -18.50 18.69
C GLN A 7 -46.81 -17.06 18.35
N VAL A 8 -46.13 -16.40 19.30
CA VAL A 8 -45.42 -15.15 19.04
C VAL A 8 -44.21 -15.50 18.18
N THR A 9 -44.33 -15.30 16.86
CA THR A 9 -43.18 -15.30 15.97
C THR A 9 -42.32 -14.08 16.30
N CYS A 10 -41.19 -14.32 16.96
CA CYS A 10 -40.15 -13.31 17.17
C CYS A 10 -39.56 -12.90 15.82
N ILE A 11 -40.18 -11.93 15.15
CA ILE A 11 -39.56 -11.19 14.05
C ILE A 11 -38.42 -10.35 14.66
N PRO A 12 -37.21 -10.29 14.09
CA PRO A 12 -36.11 -9.52 14.67
C PRO A 12 -36.51 -8.04 14.74
N LEU A 13 -36.64 -7.50 15.95
CA LEU A 13 -37.05 -6.11 16.22
C LEU A 13 -36.22 -5.04 15.45
N ARG A 14 -34.97 -5.35 15.08
CA ARG A 14 -34.10 -4.42 14.32
C ARG A 14 -34.59 -4.15 12.90
N GLU A 15 -35.09 -5.17 12.19
CA GLU A 15 -35.52 -5.00 10.80
C GLU A 15 -36.82 -4.20 10.72
N THR A 16 -37.71 -4.40 11.70
CA THR A 16 -39.03 -3.75 11.73
C THR A 16 -38.98 -2.26 12.08
N VAL A 17 -38.03 -1.81 12.91
CA VAL A 17 -37.88 -0.37 13.24
C VAL A 17 -37.23 0.39 12.08
N ARG A 18 -36.21 -0.19 11.44
CA ARG A 18 -35.51 0.44 10.31
C ARG A 18 -36.48 0.75 9.16
N CYS A 19 -37.32 -0.21 8.79
CA CYS A 19 -38.31 -0.03 7.72
C CYS A 19 -39.42 0.98 8.06
N LYS A 20 -39.69 1.22 9.35
CA LYS A 20 -40.66 2.24 9.78
C LYS A 20 -40.08 3.65 9.79
N LEU A 21 -38.79 3.80 10.09
CA LEU A 21 -38.12 5.11 10.21
C LEU A 21 -37.46 5.58 8.91
N ILE A 22 -37.01 4.67 8.04
CA ILE A 22 -36.27 5.01 6.82
C ILE A 22 -37.15 4.74 5.61
N LYS A 23 -37.44 5.78 4.84
CA LYS A 23 -38.00 5.67 3.49
C LYS A 23 -36.87 5.79 2.48
N ASN A 24 -36.66 4.76 1.66
CA ASN A 24 -35.69 4.80 0.57
C ASN A 24 -36.30 5.51 -0.62
N PHE A 25 -35.71 6.62 -1.05
CA PHE A 25 -36.20 7.44 -2.16
C PHE A 25 -35.39 7.29 -3.46
N THR A 26 -34.29 6.55 -3.43
CA THR A 26 -33.36 6.40 -4.55
C THR A 26 -33.34 4.98 -5.10
N SER A 27 -33.33 4.88 -6.44
CA SER A 27 -32.93 3.67 -7.15
C SER A 27 -31.43 3.41 -6.93
N LYS A 28 -31.03 2.14 -6.76
CA LYS A 28 -29.63 1.74 -6.60
C LYS A 28 -28.81 2.15 -7.84
N GLU A 29 -28.20 3.32 -7.81
CA GLU A 29 -27.13 3.67 -8.75
C GLU A 29 -25.83 3.02 -8.29
N THR A 30 -25.05 2.52 -9.25
CA THR A 30 -23.72 1.98 -9.01
C THR A 30 -22.76 3.13 -8.74
N ILE A 31 -22.59 3.50 -7.48
CA ILE A 31 -21.56 4.46 -7.06
C ILE A 31 -20.19 3.81 -7.29
N HIS A 32 -19.27 4.55 -7.89
CA HIS A 32 -17.89 4.11 -8.05
C HIS A 32 -17.21 4.14 -6.67
N HIS A 33 -17.16 3.00 -5.98
CA HIS A 33 -16.59 2.92 -4.63
C HIS A 33 -15.06 2.86 -4.71
N ASN A 34 -14.40 3.77 -4.00
CA ASN A 34 -12.95 3.69 -3.78
C ASN A 34 -12.66 2.63 -2.72
N LYS A 35 -12.70 1.37 -3.16
CA LYS A 35 -12.38 0.21 -2.33
C LYS A 35 -10.87 -0.02 -2.29
N ILE A 36 -10.32 -0.08 -1.07
CA ILE A 36 -8.93 -0.44 -0.81
C ILE A 36 -8.89 -1.76 -0.05
N SER A 37 -8.04 -2.69 -0.47
CA SER A 37 -7.82 -3.97 0.23
C SER A 37 -6.43 -4.01 0.84
N LEU A 38 -6.35 -4.27 2.15
CA LEU A 38 -5.13 -4.44 2.91
C LEU A 38 -4.91 -5.91 3.22
N ILE A 39 -3.77 -6.44 2.81
CA ILE A 39 -3.38 -7.84 3.04
C ILE A 39 -2.24 -7.85 4.06
N GLY A 40 -2.52 -8.44 5.22
CA GLY A 40 -1.72 -8.36 6.44
C GLY A 40 -2.22 -7.25 7.37
N THR A 41 -2.56 -7.64 8.59
CA THR A 41 -3.02 -6.77 9.70
C THR A 41 -2.00 -6.70 10.83
N GLU A 42 -0.72 -6.80 10.47
CA GLU A 42 0.36 -6.53 11.42
C GLU A 42 0.60 -5.02 11.60
N SER A 43 1.64 -4.65 12.34
CA SER A 43 1.93 -3.25 12.67
C SER A 43 2.01 -2.34 11.45
N VAL A 44 2.65 -2.79 10.36
CA VAL A 44 2.74 -2.04 9.09
C VAL A 44 1.36 -1.93 8.43
N GLY A 45 0.62 -3.03 8.36
CA GLY A 45 -0.74 -3.07 7.78
C GLY A 45 -1.72 -2.15 8.51
N MET A 46 -1.70 -2.18 9.84
CA MET A 46 -2.55 -1.33 10.68
C MET A 46 -2.14 0.14 10.63
N ALA A 47 -0.84 0.45 10.58
CA ALA A 47 -0.37 1.82 10.37
C ALA A 47 -0.84 2.39 9.02
N CYS A 48 -0.80 1.57 7.96
CA CYS A 48 -1.36 1.92 6.66
C CYS A 48 -2.89 2.12 6.74
N ALA A 49 -3.60 1.22 7.41
CA ALA A 49 -5.05 1.28 7.57
C ALA A 49 -5.51 2.57 8.25
N ILE A 50 -4.95 2.86 9.43
CA ILE A 50 -5.28 4.07 10.20
C ILE A 50 -4.95 5.31 9.37
N SER A 51 -3.82 5.33 8.66
CA SER A 51 -3.46 6.45 7.78
C SER A 51 -4.46 6.67 6.65
N ILE A 52 -5.01 5.60 6.07
CA ILE A 52 -6.02 5.66 5.00
C ILE A 52 -7.34 6.21 5.54
N VAL A 53 -7.78 5.72 6.70
CA VAL A 53 -9.03 6.15 7.33
C VAL A 53 -8.94 7.61 7.78
N LEU A 54 -7.85 8.01 8.45
CA LEU A 54 -7.65 9.40 8.88
C LEU A 54 -7.58 10.39 7.71
N LYS A 55 -7.05 9.97 6.57
CA LYS A 55 -7.01 10.79 5.35
C LYS A 55 -8.32 10.73 4.53
N GLY A 56 -9.26 9.86 4.88
CA GLY A 56 -10.54 9.70 4.18
C GLY A 56 -10.40 9.28 2.71
N LEU A 57 -9.42 8.42 2.39
CA LEU A 57 -9.08 8.06 1.00
C LEU A 57 -9.97 6.96 0.39
N SER A 58 -10.71 6.22 1.22
CA SER A 58 -11.52 5.09 0.79
C SER A 58 -12.96 5.21 1.30
N ASP A 59 -13.91 4.68 0.54
CA ASP A 59 -15.30 4.48 0.97
C ASP A 59 -15.50 3.08 1.54
N GLU A 60 -14.69 2.12 1.11
CA GLU A 60 -14.70 0.72 1.58
C GLU A 60 -13.26 0.25 1.83
N LEU A 61 -13.03 -0.35 2.99
CA LEU A 61 -11.75 -0.91 3.39
C LEU A 61 -11.91 -2.40 3.68
N ALA A 62 -11.15 -3.23 2.96
CA ALA A 62 -11.16 -4.67 3.16
C ALA A 62 -9.87 -5.13 3.86
N PHE A 63 -9.98 -5.88 4.94
CA PHE A 63 -8.84 -6.52 5.61
C PHE A 63 -8.79 -8.02 5.31
N VAL A 64 -7.59 -8.51 4.99
CA VAL A 64 -7.31 -9.93 4.78
C VAL A 64 -6.08 -10.34 5.58
N ASP A 65 -6.23 -11.36 6.41
CA ASP A 65 -5.14 -11.95 7.20
C ASP A 65 -5.45 -13.42 7.48
N VAL A 66 -4.40 -14.21 7.71
CA VAL A 66 -4.50 -15.63 8.07
C VAL A 66 -4.97 -15.83 9.52
N ASP A 67 -4.66 -14.88 10.42
CA ASP A 67 -5.07 -14.90 11.82
C ASP A 67 -6.44 -14.23 12.01
N GLU A 68 -7.50 -15.05 12.04
CA GLU A 68 -8.88 -14.59 12.21
C GLU A 68 -9.14 -13.86 13.54
N CYS A 69 -8.46 -14.29 14.61
CA CYS A 69 -8.64 -13.70 15.93
C CYS A 69 -8.09 -12.27 15.95
N LYS A 70 -6.87 -12.10 15.44
CA LYS A 70 -6.23 -10.79 15.30
C LYS A 70 -7.00 -9.90 14.34
N LEU A 71 -7.33 -10.41 13.14
CA LEU A 71 -8.11 -9.70 12.12
C LEU A 71 -9.41 -9.11 12.69
N LYS A 72 -10.17 -9.91 13.44
CA LYS A 72 -11.43 -9.49 14.07
C LYS A 72 -11.22 -8.49 15.22
N GLY A 73 -10.10 -8.60 15.93
CA GLY A 73 -9.72 -7.66 16.98
C GLY A 73 -9.40 -6.29 16.40
N GLU A 74 -8.43 -6.25 15.50
CA GLU A 74 -7.95 -5.04 14.83
C GLU A 74 -9.07 -4.32 14.05
N THR A 75 -9.88 -5.07 13.31
CA THR A 75 -11.01 -4.50 12.57
C THR A 75 -12.02 -3.83 13.49
N ARG A 76 -12.35 -4.47 14.63
CA ARG A 76 -13.29 -3.88 15.59
C ARG A 76 -12.73 -2.65 16.28
N ASP A 77 -11.43 -2.63 16.54
CA ASP A 77 -10.79 -1.45 17.13
C ASP A 77 -10.92 -0.23 16.21
N VAL A 78 -10.64 -0.42 14.91
CA VAL A 78 -10.84 0.64 13.92
C VAL A 78 -12.33 1.04 13.84
N GLN A 79 -13.26 0.09 13.76
CA GLN A 79 -14.70 0.36 13.69
C GLN A 79 -15.23 1.12 14.92
N HIS A 80 -14.74 0.84 16.12
CA HIS A 80 -15.11 1.58 17.33
C HIS A 80 -14.65 3.04 17.28
N GLY A 81 -13.59 3.34 16.53
CA GLY A 81 -13.15 4.70 16.24
C GLY A 81 -14.08 5.50 15.31
N SER A 82 -15.18 4.91 14.80
CA SER A 82 -16.11 5.54 13.85
C SER A 82 -16.74 6.84 14.32
N SER A 83 -16.78 7.10 15.62
CA SER A 83 -17.26 8.37 16.17
C SER A 83 -16.29 9.55 15.93
N PHE A 84 -15.00 9.27 15.73
CA PHE A 84 -13.95 10.29 15.62
C PHE A 84 -13.54 10.61 14.17
N MET A 85 -13.91 9.76 13.22
CA MET A 85 -13.46 9.85 11.84
C MET A 85 -14.54 9.42 10.86
N LYS A 86 -14.44 9.90 9.62
CA LYS A 86 -15.32 9.45 8.53
C LYS A 86 -14.98 8.00 8.20
N MET A 87 -15.73 7.09 8.82
CA MET A 87 -15.46 5.66 8.72
C MET A 87 -15.90 5.10 7.36
N PRO A 88 -15.02 4.46 6.58
CA PRO A 88 -15.44 3.66 5.44
C PRO A 88 -16.23 2.43 5.89
N ASP A 89 -16.91 1.77 4.96
CA ASP A 89 -17.42 0.42 5.23
C ASP A 89 -16.24 -0.53 5.38
N ILE A 90 -16.07 -1.12 6.57
CA ILE A 90 -14.95 -2.00 6.86
C ILE A 90 -15.42 -3.44 6.81
N VAL A 91 -14.86 -4.19 5.88
CA VAL A 91 -15.11 -5.62 5.69
C VAL A 91 -13.83 -6.39 6.00
N PHE A 92 -13.94 -7.55 6.63
CA PHE A 92 -12.78 -8.40 6.90
C PHE A 92 -13.14 -9.86 6.66
N ASN A 93 -12.21 -10.62 6.09
CA ASN A 93 -12.30 -12.06 5.94
C ASN A 93 -10.90 -12.65 5.78
N LYS A 94 -10.76 -13.92 6.15
CA LYS A 94 -9.59 -14.72 5.88
C LYS A 94 -9.41 -15.00 4.39
N ASP A 95 -10.53 -15.19 3.69
CA ASP A 95 -10.51 -15.48 2.27
C ASP A 95 -10.34 -14.22 1.42
N ASP A 96 -9.49 -14.31 0.40
CA ASP A 96 -9.21 -13.24 -0.55
C ASP A 96 -10.45 -12.80 -1.35
N HIS A 97 -11.55 -13.56 -1.32
CA HIS A 97 -12.80 -13.24 -2.01
C HIS A 97 -13.44 -11.90 -1.60
N VAL A 98 -13.13 -11.40 -0.39
CA VAL A 98 -13.58 -10.07 0.05
C VAL A 98 -12.87 -8.95 -0.71
N THR A 99 -11.77 -9.25 -1.39
CA THR A 99 -11.07 -8.34 -2.32
C THR A 99 -11.68 -8.34 -3.72
N ALA A 100 -12.98 -8.59 -3.87
CA ALA A 100 -13.65 -8.43 -5.16
C ALA A 100 -13.71 -6.93 -5.56
N LYS A 101 -13.13 -6.60 -6.72
CA LYS A 101 -13.12 -5.28 -7.39
C LYS A 101 -12.55 -4.08 -6.60
N PRO A 102 -11.43 -4.18 -5.85
CA PRO A 102 -10.75 -3.06 -5.27
C PRO A 102 -10.08 -2.22 -6.36
N SER A 103 -10.04 -0.92 -6.12
CA SER A 103 -9.26 0.00 -6.94
C SER A 103 -7.76 -0.11 -6.64
N LEU A 104 -7.42 -0.47 -5.39
CA LEU A 104 -6.06 -0.61 -4.89
C LEU A 104 -5.96 -1.75 -3.87
N VAL A 105 -4.92 -2.57 -4.01
CA VAL A 105 -4.54 -3.63 -3.07
C VAL A 105 -3.18 -3.28 -2.49
N ILE A 106 -3.04 -3.31 -1.18
CA ILE A 106 -1.78 -3.04 -0.47
C ILE A 106 -1.38 -4.33 0.24
N ILE A 107 -0.25 -4.88 -0.15
CA ILE A 107 0.31 -6.11 0.40
C ILE A 107 1.37 -5.72 1.42
N THR A 108 1.09 -6.04 2.68
CA THR A 108 2.04 -5.86 3.81
C THR A 108 2.45 -7.18 4.43
N ALA A 109 1.71 -8.26 4.15
CA ALA A 109 2.05 -9.61 4.56
C ALA A 109 3.41 -10.05 4.00
N GLY A 110 4.25 -10.61 4.86
CA GLY A 110 5.56 -11.13 4.49
C GLY A 110 6.20 -11.87 5.66
N ALA A 111 7.06 -12.82 5.33
CA ALA A 111 7.90 -13.48 6.31
C ALA A 111 8.97 -12.53 6.84
N HIS A 112 9.15 -12.57 8.16
CA HIS A 112 10.21 -11.86 8.85
C HIS A 112 11.50 -12.67 8.84
N SER A 113 12.65 -11.99 8.82
CA SER A 113 13.96 -12.63 8.95
C SER A 113 14.11 -13.32 10.31
N GLY A 114 14.34 -14.63 10.31
CA GLY A 114 14.69 -15.39 11.51
C GLY A 114 16.12 -15.12 11.98
N LYS A 115 16.44 -15.50 13.23
CA LYS A 115 17.82 -15.42 13.75
C LYS A 115 18.74 -16.35 12.97
N GLY A 116 19.75 -15.80 12.29
CA GLY A 116 20.75 -16.55 11.54
C GLY A 116 20.32 -16.94 10.12
N GLU A 117 19.18 -16.44 9.65
CA GLU A 117 18.66 -16.71 8.32
C GLU A 117 19.31 -15.79 7.27
N THR A 118 19.61 -16.31 6.08
CA THR A 118 20.16 -15.48 5.00
C THR A 118 19.08 -14.64 4.33
N HIS A 119 19.48 -13.53 3.69
CA HIS A 119 18.55 -12.68 2.94
C HIS A 119 17.82 -13.46 1.84
N LEU A 120 18.52 -14.36 1.16
CA LEU A 120 17.98 -15.18 0.08
C LEU A 120 16.87 -16.13 0.56
N ASP A 121 17.04 -16.74 1.74
CA ASP A 121 16.05 -17.67 2.30
C ASP A 121 14.71 -16.96 2.60
N VAL A 122 14.78 -15.75 3.16
CA VAL A 122 13.62 -14.91 3.45
C VAL A 122 12.91 -14.52 2.15
N VAL A 123 13.69 -14.11 1.14
CA VAL A 123 13.18 -13.78 -0.20
C VAL A 123 12.47 -14.98 -0.81
N GLN A 124 13.08 -16.17 -0.81
CA GLN A 124 12.51 -17.37 -1.41
C GLN A 124 11.17 -17.77 -0.76
N ARG A 125 11.07 -17.62 0.57
CA ARG A 125 9.81 -17.84 1.30
C ARG A 125 8.75 -16.83 0.90
N ASN A 126 9.12 -15.55 0.83
CA ASN A 126 8.22 -14.47 0.42
C ASN A 126 7.72 -14.65 -1.01
N VAL A 127 8.60 -15.03 -1.95
CA VAL A 127 8.23 -15.35 -3.34
C VAL A 127 7.18 -16.47 -3.39
N SER A 128 7.35 -17.52 -2.59
CA SER A 128 6.40 -18.64 -2.53
C SER A 128 5.02 -18.21 -2.01
N ILE A 129 5.00 -17.38 -0.96
CA ILE A 129 3.76 -16.80 -0.40
C ILE A 129 3.08 -15.89 -1.42
N PHE A 130 3.85 -15.01 -2.08
CA PHE A 130 3.31 -14.06 -3.04
C PHE A 130 2.79 -14.70 -4.32
N LYS A 131 3.37 -15.80 -4.81
CA LYS A 131 2.83 -16.51 -5.98
C LYS A 131 1.38 -16.94 -5.75
N LEU A 132 1.10 -17.53 -4.60
CA LEU A 132 -0.25 -17.98 -4.23
C LEU A 132 -1.19 -16.78 -4.05
N MET A 133 -0.75 -15.79 -3.26
CA MET A 133 -1.53 -14.61 -2.93
C MET A 133 -1.86 -13.75 -4.16
N ILE A 134 -0.85 -13.40 -4.98
CA ILE A 134 -1.04 -12.59 -6.18
C ILE A 134 -1.92 -13.32 -7.21
N SER A 135 -1.77 -14.65 -7.35
CA SER A 135 -2.64 -15.45 -8.22
C SER A 135 -4.11 -15.33 -7.80
N ASN A 136 -4.42 -15.51 -6.51
CA ASN A 136 -5.79 -15.42 -6.00
C ASN A 136 -6.39 -14.02 -6.20
N ILE A 137 -5.63 -12.97 -5.89
CA ILE A 137 -6.09 -11.59 -6.04
C ILE A 137 -6.34 -11.25 -7.52
N THR A 138 -5.44 -11.68 -8.42
CA THR A 138 -5.57 -11.40 -9.85
C THR A 138 -6.78 -12.12 -10.45
N GLN A 139 -7.13 -13.31 -9.95
CA GLN A 139 -8.35 -14.03 -10.35
C GLN A 139 -9.62 -13.29 -9.89
N CYS A 140 -9.63 -12.77 -8.66
CA CYS A 140 -10.78 -12.02 -8.14
C CYS A 140 -10.92 -10.63 -8.77
N SER A 141 -9.78 -10.00 -9.10
CA SER A 141 -9.69 -8.58 -9.39
C SER A 141 -8.60 -8.27 -10.43
N PRO A 142 -8.82 -8.59 -11.72
CA PRO A 142 -7.80 -8.48 -12.76
C PRO A 142 -7.39 -7.04 -13.11
N GLN A 143 -8.21 -6.06 -12.73
CA GLN A 143 -7.99 -4.63 -13.01
C GLN A 143 -7.38 -3.87 -11.81
N CYS A 144 -7.13 -4.55 -10.69
CA CYS A 144 -6.63 -3.87 -9.49
C CYS A 144 -5.17 -3.42 -9.64
N LYS A 145 -4.81 -2.40 -8.86
CA LYS A 145 -3.42 -1.96 -8.69
C LYS A 145 -2.89 -2.53 -7.40
N MET A 146 -1.61 -2.88 -7.36
CA MET A 146 -0.98 -3.50 -6.21
C MET A 146 0.18 -2.65 -5.72
N ILE A 147 0.19 -2.33 -4.44
CA ILE A 147 1.36 -1.78 -3.75
C ILE A 147 1.95 -2.88 -2.89
N ILE A 148 3.22 -3.23 -3.12
CA ILE A 148 3.93 -4.24 -2.34
C ILE A 148 4.88 -3.51 -1.39
N VAL A 149 4.67 -3.70 -0.08
CA VAL A 149 5.49 -3.05 0.95
C VAL A 149 6.73 -3.86 1.30
N PRO A 150 6.64 -5.14 1.73
CA PRO A 150 7.79 -6.02 1.80
C PRO A 150 8.17 -6.41 0.37
N ASN A 151 9.08 -5.67 -0.24
CA ASN A 151 9.51 -5.95 -1.61
C ASN A 151 10.53 -7.10 -1.63
N PRO A 152 10.20 -8.27 -2.20
CA PRO A 152 11.14 -9.36 -2.34
C PRO A 152 11.81 -9.29 -3.73
N LEU A 153 12.22 -8.11 -4.20
CA LEU A 153 12.78 -7.85 -5.53
C LEU A 153 11.75 -7.47 -6.59
N ASN A 154 12.23 -6.60 -7.50
CA ASN A 154 11.55 -5.97 -8.64
C ASN A 154 11.12 -6.96 -9.74
N ALA A 155 10.52 -8.09 -9.37
CA ALA A 155 10.25 -9.23 -10.24
C ALA A 155 8.92 -9.11 -11.02
N PHE A 156 8.06 -8.14 -10.68
CA PHE A 156 6.74 -8.03 -11.28
C PHE A 156 6.65 -6.91 -12.32
N SER A 157 6.58 -7.32 -13.58
CA SER A 157 6.68 -6.49 -14.78
C SER A 157 5.34 -5.94 -15.26
N GLN A 158 4.60 -5.21 -14.42
CA GLN A 158 3.34 -4.58 -14.86
C GLN A 158 3.20 -3.16 -14.31
N ASN A 159 2.74 -2.22 -15.14
CA ASN A 159 2.45 -0.82 -14.78
C ASN A 159 1.47 -0.66 -13.59
N ARG A 160 0.87 -1.76 -13.14
CA ARG A 160 -0.10 -1.84 -12.03
C ARG A 160 0.53 -2.28 -10.71
N ILE A 161 1.75 -2.79 -10.71
CA ILE A 161 2.44 -3.27 -9.51
C ILE A 161 3.51 -2.24 -9.14
N ILE A 162 3.43 -1.72 -7.92
CA ILE A 162 4.26 -0.62 -7.42
C ILE A 162 4.94 -1.09 -6.14
N GLY A 163 6.28 -1.09 -6.11
CA GLY A 163 7.03 -1.33 -4.87
C GLY A 163 7.16 -0.06 -4.03
N SER A 164 7.01 -0.16 -2.70
CA SER A 164 7.14 0.98 -1.78
C SER A 164 8.60 1.48 -1.61
N ASP A 165 9.57 0.59 -1.80
CA ASP A 165 11.03 0.70 -1.67
C ASP A 165 11.58 2.04 -1.17
N CYS A 166 12.07 2.86 -2.09
CA CYS A 166 12.91 4.00 -1.76
C CYS A 166 12.10 5.23 -1.36
N ASN A 167 10.77 5.18 -1.31
CA ASN A 167 9.97 6.32 -0.86
C ASN A 167 10.18 6.59 0.63
N LEU A 168 10.26 5.54 1.45
CA LEU A 168 10.57 5.69 2.87
C LEU A 168 12.02 6.10 3.10
N ASP A 169 12.96 5.56 2.32
CA ASP A 169 14.38 5.92 2.41
C ASP A 169 14.64 7.36 1.98
N ALA A 170 13.98 7.83 0.92
CA ALA A 170 14.03 9.22 0.50
C ALA A 170 13.50 10.15 1.61
N THR A 171 12.40 9.77 2.27
CA THR A 171 11.86 10.55 3.39
C THR A 171 12.82 10.58 4.59
N ARG A 172 13.47 9.46 4.91
CA ARG A 172 14.52 9.39 5.96
C ARG A 172 15.73 10.23 5.58
N PHE A 173 16.13 10.20 4.32
CA PHE A 173 17.21 11.01 3.80
C PHE A 173 16.89 12.51 3.95
N HIS A 174 15.69 12.95 3.56
CA HIS A 174 15.23 14.33 3.76
C HIS A 174 15.26 14.75 5.23
N PHE A 175 14.83 13.86 6.13
CA PHE A 175 14.86 14.13 7.57
C PHE A 175 16.29 14.36 8.08
N PHE A 176 17.24 13.49 7.75
CA PHE A 176 18.62 13.64 8.21
C PHE A 176 19.35 14.82 7.56
N VAL A 177 19.09 15.09 6.28
CA VAL A 177 19.62 16.25 5.57
C VAL A 177 19.10 17.55 6.21
N GLY A 178 17.78 17.64 6.44
CA GLY A 178 17.16 18.79 7.09
C GLY A 178 17.67 19.03 8.50
N GLN A 179 17.83 17.96 9.29
CA GLN A 179 18.35 18.03 10.65
C GLN A 179 19.83 18.44 10.70
N ARG A 180 20.67 17.90 9.80
CA ARG A 180 22.13 18.12 9.85
C ARG A 180 22.59 19.43 9.24
N LEU A 181 21.92 19.91 8.19
CA LEU A 181 22.43 21.06 7.45
C LEU A 181 21.98 22.39 8.05
N ILE A 182 20.68 22.59 8.26
CA ILE A 182 20.12 23.94 8.53
C ILE A 182 18.97 23.92 9.57
N SER A 183 18.61 22.76 10.14
CA SER A 183 17.42 22.62 11.01
C SER A 183 16.13 23.04 10.29
N ILE A 184 15.98 22.64 9.02
CA ILE A 184 14.79 22.90 8.22
C ILE A 184 13.88 21.67 8.25
N HIS A 185 12.57 21.89 8.14
CA HIS A 185 11.59 20.82 7.99
C HIS A 185 11.89 19.94 6.76
N SER A 186 11.74 18.62 6.89
CA SER A 186 12.08 17.65 5.85
C SER A 186 11.33 17.88 4.53
N GLU A 187 10.14 18.49 4.58
CA GLU A 187 9.34 18.82 3.40
C GLU A 187 10.00 19.85 2.47
N SER A 188 10.92 20.67 2.99
CA SER A 188 11.68 21.65 2.19
C SER A 188 13.01 21.10 1.66
N CYS A 189 13.33 19.85 2.00
CA CYS A 189 14.48 19.14 1.47
C CYS A 189 13.99 18.23 0.33
N HIS A 190 14.58 18.41 -0.86
CA HIS A 190 14.32 17.60 -2.02
C HIS A 190 15.58 16.83 -2.38
N GLY A 191 15.41 15.58 -2.77
CA GLY A 191 16.49 14.65 -3.07
C GLY A 191 15.92 13.25 -3.22
N TRP A 192 16.66 12.36 -3.89
CA TRP A 192 16.15 11.04 -4.21
C TRP A 192 17.13 9.98 -3.72
N VAL A 193 16.56 8.87 -3.26
CA VAL A 193 17.30 7.64 -3.02
C VAL A 193 16.76 6.63 -4.03
N LEU A 194 17.66 6.00 -4.78
CA LEU A 194 17.35 5.06 -5.86
C LEU A 194 18.05 3.72 -5.61
N GLY A 195 17.70 2.71 -6.40
CA GLY A 195 18.32 1.39 -6.32
C GLY A 195 17.57 0.43 -5.41
N GLU A 196 18.27 -0.53 -4.84
CA GLU A 196 17.73 -1.48 -3.87
C GLU A 196 17.47 -0.80 -2.53
N HIS A 197 16.30 -1.05 -1.94
CA HIS A 197 16.02 -0.68 -0.56
C HIS A 197 16.99 -1.41 0.40
N ARG A 198 17.61 -0.68 1.35
CA ARG A 198 18.67 -1.12 2.31
C ARG A 198 20.11 -0.79 1.88
N ASP A 199 20.99 -1.79 1.87
CA ASP A 199 22.45 -1.61 1.91
C ASP A 199 23.04 -1.13 0.59
N SER A 200 22.37 -1.40 -0.54
CA SER A 200 22.80 -0.93 -1.87
C SER A 200 21.96 0.23 -2.40
N SER A 201 21.28 0.94 -1.50
CA SER A 201 20.58 2.18 -1.83
C SER A 201 21.57 3.27 -2.25
N VAL A 202 21.20 4.05 -3.26
CA VAL A 202 22.04 5.06 -3.90
C VAL A 202 21.39 6.43 -3.70
N PRO A 203 21.88 7.25 -2.76
CA PRO A 203 21.46 8.65 -2.66
C PRO A 203 22.00 9.42 -3.87
N GLU A 204 21.10 10.12 -4.57
CA GLU A 204 21.45 11.06 -5.62
C GLU A 204 21.83 12.40 -4.97
N TRP A 205 23.11 12.60 -4.70
CA TRP A 205 23.64 13.82 -4.09
C TRP A 205 23.59 15.00 -5.06
N SER A 206 23.80 14.72 -6.35
CA SER A 206 23.81 15.74 -7.41
C SER A 206 22.47 16.46 -7.58
N GLY A 207 21.36 15.79 -7.24
CA GLY A 207 20.00 16.32 -7.30
C GLY A 207 19.45 16.86 -5.98
N VAL A 208 20.24 16.89 -4.90
CA VAL A 208 19.76 17.40 -3.60
C VAL A 208 19.59 18.91 -3.67
N ASN A 209 18.40 19.37 -3.30
CA ASN A 209 18.03 20.77 -3.33
C ASN A 209 17.25 21.16 -2.09
N ILE A 210 17.48 22.37 -1.59
CA ILE A 210 16.85 22.91 -0.38
C ILE A 210 16.27 24.27 -0.75
N ALA A 211 14.96 24.41 -0.60
CA ALA A 211 14.21 25.66 -0.77
C ALA A 211 14.21 26.36 -2.16
N ALA A 212 15.00 25.93 -3.14
CA ALA A 212 14.76 26.29 -4.55
C ALA A 212 13.78 25.25 -5.10
N ASP A 213 12.49 25.46 -5.22
CA ASP A 213 11.95 26.41 -6.18
C ASP A 213 10.45 26.62 -5.89
N LEU A 214 10.15 27.40 -4.84
CA LEU A 214 8.76 27.73 -4.50
C LEU A 214 8.05 28.38 -5.71
N THR A 215 8.80 29.15 -6.50
CA THR A 215 8.35 29.85 -7.70
C THR A 215 8.03 28.87 -8.83
N GLU A 216 8.92 27.93 -9.16
CA GLU A 216 8.68 26.93 -10.21
C GLU A 216 7.62 25.89 -9.83
N SER A 217 7.53 25.51 -8.55
CA SER A 217 6.52 24.58 -8.06
C SER A 217 5.09 25.16 -8.13
N ILE A 218 4.94 26.46 -7.83
CA ILE A 218 3.68 27.21 -8.00
C ILE A 218 3.35 27.42 -9.48
N LEU A 219 4.34 27.72 -10.33
CA LEU A 219 4.13 27.95 -11.77
C LEU A 219 3.84 26.68 -12.59
N LYS A 220 4.37 25.51 -12.19
CA LYS A 220 4.30 24.27 -12.99
C LYS A 220 3.21 23.27 -12.59
N ASN A 221 2.41 23.56 -11.56
CA ASN A 221 1.27 22.73 -11.13
C ASN A 221 1.65 21.24 -11.01
N LEU A 222 2.70 20.97 -10.23
CA LEU A 222 3.45 19.72 -10.27
C LEU A 222 2.65 18.55 -9.67
N ARG A 223 2.18 17.68 -10.57
CA ARG A 223 1.77 16.31 -10.27
C ARG A 223 2.95 15.59 -9.58
N LYS A 224 2.78 15.20 -8.31
CA LYS A 224 3.85 14.68 -7.44
C LYS A 224 4.56 13.45 -8.05
N MET A 225 5.87 13.42 -7.86
CA MET A 225 6.78 12.34 -8.29
C MET A 225 7.20 11.54 -7.08
N HIS A 226 7.25 10.20 -7.21
CA HIS A 226 7.64 9.30 -6.13
C HIS A 226 8.73 8.33 -6.60
N PRO A 227 9.79 8.10 -5.80
CA PRO A 227 10.74 7.04 -6.08
C PRO A 227 10.06 5.73 -5.70
N VAL A 228 9.70 4.96 -6.71
CA VAL A 228 9.06 3.65 -6.56
C VAL A 228 9.78 2.65 -7.43
N SER A 229 9.77 1.40 -7.00
CA SER A 229 10.45 0.36 -7.75
C SER A 229 9.64 -0.10 -8.95
N THR A 230 10.29 -0.07 -10.11
CA THR A 230 9.76 -0.55 -11.40
C THR A 230 10.88 -1.23 -12.20
N ILE A 231 10.53 -1.90 -13.31
CA ILE A 231 11.46 -2.60 -14.21
C ILE A 231 12.59 -1.68 -14.69
N THR A 232 12.32 -0.39 -14.83
CA THR A 232 13.30 0.62 -15.29
C THR A 232 13.56 1.63 -14.19
N LYS A 233 14.82 1.70 -13.73
CA LYS A 233 15.26 2.57 -12.64
C LYS A 233 15.01 4.04 -12.96
N GLY A 234 14.19 4.72 -12.15
CA GLY A 234 13.86 6.14 -12.30
C GLY A 234 12.71 6.57 -11.39
N LEU A 235 12.32 7.85 -11.48
CA LEU A 235 11.17 8.38 -10.76
C LEU A 235 9.89 8.12 -11.54
N CYS A 236 8.84 7.70 -10.84
CA CYS A 236 7.55 7.47 -11.46
C CYS A 236 6.54 8.54 -11.06
N ARG A 237 5.79 9.01 -12.06
CA ARG A 237 4.55 9.74 -11.82
C ARG A 237 3.42 8.72 -11.69
N ILE A 238 2.68 8.77 -10.59
CA ILE A 238 1.56 7.84 -10.32
C ILE A 238 0.24 8.56 -10.62
N ASN A 239 -0.70 7.89 -11.29
CA ASN A 239 -2.07 8.35 -11.51
C ASN A 239 -3.09 7.26 -11.13
N GLU A 240 -4.37 7.55 -11.36
CA GLU A 240 -5.47 6.60 -11.17
C GLU A 240 -5.39 5.32 -12.02
N ASN A 241 -4.41 5.19 -12.92
CA ASN A 241 -4.15 3.99 -13.74
C ASN A 241 -2.85 3.27 -13.34
N GLY A 242 -2.12 3.74 -12.32
CA GLY A 242 -0.85 3.19 -11.86
C GLY A 242 0.33 4.08 -12.24
N ILE A 243 1.42 3.50 -12.76
CA ILE A 243 2.58 4.27 -13.22
C ILE A 243 2.24 4.94 -14.56
N ALA A 244 2.18 6.27 -14.55
CA ALA A 244 1.78 7.09 -15.68
C ALA A 244 2.96 7.45 -16.59
N ASN A 245 4.11 7.81 -16.00
CA ASN A 245 5.31 8.24 -16.71
C ASN A 245 6.56 7.88 -15.90
N LEU A 246 7.64 7.59 -16.61
CA LEU A 246 8.99 7.39 -16.07
C LEU A 246 9.86 8.58 -16.44
N THR A 247 10.49 9.20 -15.45
CA THR A 247 11.46 10.29 -15.67
C THR A 247 12.86 9.75 -15.51
N LYS A 248 13.67 9.87 -16.57
CA LYS A 248 15.10 9.56 -16.52
C LYS A 248 15.82 10.66 -15.76
N ILE A 249 16.45 10.30 -14.65
CA ILE A 249 17.30 11.20 -13.90
C ILE A 249 18.68 11.25 -14.57
N LYS A 250 19.28 12.44 -14.61
CA LYS A 250 20.63 12.63 -15.13
C LYS A 250 21.63 12.48 -13.99
N LEU A 251 22.17 11.28 -13.82
CA LEU A 251 23.12 10.95 -12.76
C LEU A 251 24.56 11.34 -13.16
N ILE A 252 25.40 11.63 -12.16
CA ILE A 252 26.86 11.73 -12.40
C ILE A 252 27.45 10.33 -12.59
N PRO A 253 28.62 10.18 -13.25
CA PRO A 253 29.20 8.87 -13.54
C PRO A 253 29.40 7.97 -12.31
N GLU A 254 29.77 8.55 -11.16
CA GLU A 254 29.92 7.81 -9.90
C GLU A 254 28.58 7.23 -9.41
N GLU A 255 27.52 8.05 -9.38
CA GLU A 255 26.16 7.62 -9.01
C GLU A 255 25.64 6.54 -9.96
N GLU A 256 25.93 6.65 -11.27
CA GLU A 256 25.56 5.64 -12.25
C GLU A 256 26.24 4.30 -11.98
N VAL A 257 27.54 4.31 -11.60
CA VAL A 257 28.27 3.09 -11.21
C VAL A 257 27.65 2.44 -9.98
N TYR A 258 27.31 3.21 -8.94
CA TYR A 258 26.64 2.67 -7.75
C TYR A 258 25.27 2.09 -8.09
N LEU A 259 24.48 2.80 -8.91
CA LEU A 259 23.17 2.35 -9.32
C LEU A 259 23.24 1.07 -10.18
N ARG A 260 24.29 0.92 -10.99
CA ARG A 260 24.56 -0.29 -11.77
C ARG A 260 24.93 -1.45 -10.86
N LYS A 261 25.83 -1.27 -9.90
CA LYS A 261 26.17 -2.31 -8.90
C LYS A 261 24.96 -2.77 -8.11
N SER A 262 24.10 -1.84 -7.71
CA SER A 262 22.82 -2.18 -7.07
C SER A 262 21.89 -2.97 -8.01
N ALA A 263 21.94 -2.71 -9.33
CA ALA A 263 21.18 -3.48 -10.33
C ALA A 263 21.67 -4.92 -10.44
N GLU A 264 23.00 -5.08 -10.52
CA GLU A 264 23.66 -6.37 -10.65
C GLU A 264 23.36 -7.25 -9.44
N ARG A 265 23.43 -6.70 -8.21
CA ARG A 265 23.07 -7.42 -6.99
C ARG A 265 21.61 -7.89 -7.00
N LEU A 266 20.68 -7.04 -7.42
CA LEU A 266 19.27 -7.42 -7.54
C LEU A 266 19.07 -8.51 -8.60
N TRP A 267 19.81 -8.44 -9.71
CA TRP A 267 19.76 -9.43 -10.78
C TRP A 267 20.28 -10.79 -10.34
N GLU A 268 21.42 -10.83 -9.62
CA GLU A 268 22.00 -12.06 -9.07
C GLU A 268 20.99 -12.77 -8.15
N ILE A 269 20.36 -12.03 -7.23
CA ILE A 269 19.35 -12.61 -6.33
C ILE A 269 18.12 -13.09 -7.14
N GLN A 270 17.73 -12.38 -8.20
CA GLN A 270 16.64 -12.81 -9.09
C GLN A 270 16.94 -14.11 -9.83
N GLU A 271 18.18 -14.33 -10.28
CA GLU A 271 18.58 -15.59 -10.93
C GLU A 271 18.60 -16.78 -9.95
N GLU A 272 18.91 -16.53 -8.68
CA GLU A 272 18.94 -17.57 -7.66
C GLU A 272 17.56 -17.98 -7.15
N ILE A 273 16.53 -17.15 -7.37
CA ILE A 273 15.15 -17.47 -6.98
C ILE A 273 14.61 -18.62 -7.82
N LYS A 274 14.18 -19.69 -7.14
CA LYS A 274 13.45 -20.77 -7.78
C LYS A 274 11.99 -20.35 -8.00
N LEU A 275 11.62 -20.15 -9.27
CA LEU A 275 10.23 -19.97 -9.69
C LEU A 275 9.41 -21.26 -9.60
#